data_AF-M6YNA0-F1
#
_entry.id   AF-M6YNA0-F1
#
_cell.length_a   1.000
_cell.length_b   1.000
_cell.length_c   1.000
_cell.angle_alpha   90.00
_cell.angle_beta   90.00
_cell.angle_gamma   90.00
#
_symmetry.space_group_name_H-M   'P 1'
#
loop_
_entity.id
_entity.type
_entity.pdbx_description
1 polymer ?
#
loop_
_entity_poly.entity_id
_entity_poly.type
_entity_poly.pdbx_seq_one_letter_code
_entity_poly.pdbx_strand_id
1 'polypeptide(L)'
;MNDQSDQFGDGDSATDGGFPFYPFRDFLLGEVIFKTLQEDGISSKDAEDAVLSHLTSGKKHFVFTPNAKKQTLLNLYPEKIRSLLKANQEEKIKQEFCNMIQAEERMDLALELLEWLFTGFEERRKLLNELFSFFLNDKILLQDNFLDRLKINYEEEILKDLKNLE
;
A
#
# COMPACT_ATOMS: atom_id res chain seq x y z
N MET A 1 -12.36 -37.63 30.63
CA MET A 1 -11.66 -36.57 31.36
C MET A 1 -10.53 -36.11 30.48
N ASN A 2 -10.62 -34.84 30.04
CA ASN A 2 -9.56 -34.10 29.33
C ASN A 2 -8.25 -34.14 30.12
N ASP A 3 -7.12 -34.15 29.41
CA ASP A 3 -6.18 -33.03 29.55
C ASP A 3 -5.28 -32.92 28.32
N GLN A 4 -5.49 -31.82 27.58
CA GLN A 4 -4.52 -31.24 26.66
C GLN A 4 -3.47 -30.52 27.50
N SER A 5 -2.20 -30.64 27.13
CA SER A 5 -1.22 -29.60 27.40
C SER A 5 -0.37 -29.42 26.16
N ASP A 6 -0.90 -28.64 25.22
CA ASP A 6 -0.13 -27.99 24.17
C ASP A 6 0.83 -27.00 24.83
N GLN A 7 2.12 -27.31 24.78
CA GLN A 7 3.18 -26.34 25.04
C GLN A 7 3.29 -25.40 23.85
N PHE A 8 2.57 -24.28 23.90
CA PHE A 8 2.93 -23.13 23.08
C PHE A 8 4.14 -22.47 23.72
N GLY A 9 5.26 -22.51 23.00
CA GLY A 9 6.49 -21.84 23.37
C GLY A 9 6.27 -20.32 23.42
N ASP A 10 6.54 -19.77 24.60
CA ASP A 10 6.88 -18.37 24.78
C ASP A 10 8.13 -18.05 23.95
N GLY A 11 8.02 -17.03 23.10
CA GLY A 11 9.17 -16.53 22.37
C GLY A 11 8.84 -15.57 21.24
N ASP A 12 8.22 -14.43 21.53
CA ASP A 12 8.50 -13.24 20.72
C ASP A 12 8.47 -11.98 21.61
N SER A 13 9.56 -11.81 22.36
CA SER A 13 9.89 -10.55 23.02
C SER A 13 10.65 -9.65 22.04
N ALA A 14 9.93 -8.76 21.35
CA ALA A 14 10.45 -7.50 20.85
C ALA A 14 9.30 -6.51 20.64
N THR A 15 9.21 -5.52 21.52
CA THR A 15 8.28 -4.39 21.42
C THR A 15 8.62 -3.52 20.21
N ASP A 16 7.92 -3.67 19.10
CA ASP A 16 7.86 -2.68 18.01
C ASP A 16 6.44 -2.09 17.91
N GLY A 17 6.03 -1.40 18.98
CA GLY A 17 5.08 -0.27 19.07
C GLY A 17 3.67 -0.28 18.45
N GLY A 18 3.30 -1.18 17.53
CA GLY A 18 2.06 -1.07 16.75
C GLY A 18 1.50 -2.40 16.26
N PHE A 19 0.26 -2.37 15.75
CA PHE A 19 -0.36 -3.54 15.12
C PHE A 19 0.20 -3.72 13.70
N PRO A 20 0.59 -4.93 13.29
CA PRO A 20 1.17 -5.17 11.97
C PRO A 20 0.20 -4.79 10.85
N PHE A 21 0.74 -4.26 9.76
CA PHE A 21 0.06 -3.92 8.53
C PHE A 21 0.68 -4.67 7.36
N TYR A 22 -0.14 -5.41 6.64
CA TYR A 22 0.20 -6.21 5.47
C TYR A 22 -0.42 -5.57 4.22
N PRO A 23 0.37 -4.85 3.40
CA PRO A 23 -0.15 -4.04 2.30
C PRO A 23 -1.12 -4.77 1.36
N PHE A 24 -0.84 -6.04 1.03
CA PHE A 24 -1.65 -6.85 0.12
C PHE A 24 -2.84 -7.58 0.76
N ARG A 25 -3.12 -7.37 2.05
CA ARG A 25 -4.20 -8.07 2.79
C ARG A 25 -5.07 -7.14 3.61
N ASP A 26 -4.47 -6.06 4.10
CA ASP A 26 -5.14 -5.14 5.02
C ASP A 26 -5.69 -3.89 4.29
N PHE A 27 -5.55 -3.82 2.97
CA PHE A 27 -5.95 -2.67 2.17
C PHE A 27 -6.43 -3.06 0.78
N LEU A 28 -7.61 -2.56 0.38
CA LEU A 28 -8.27 -2.93 -0.89
C LEU A 28 -7.38 -2.68 -2.10
N LEU A 29 -6.82 -1.46 -2.25
CA LEU A 29 -5.93 -1.18 -3.37
C LEU A 29 -4.73 -2.14 -3.39
N GLY A 30 -4.21 -2.52 -2.22
CA GLY A 30 -3.14 -3.49 -2.12
C GLY A 30 -3.55 -4.86 -2.64
N GLU A 31 -4.70 -5.39 -2.20
CA GLU A 31 -5.25 -6.66 -2.71
C GLU A 31 -5.40 -6.62 -4.24
N VAL A 32 -5.90 -5.51 -4.77
CA VAL A 32 -6.11 -5.32 -6.21
C VAL A 32 -4.79 -5.25 -6.98
N ILE A 33 -3.79 -4.51 -6.48
CA ILE A 33 -2.42 -4.51 -7.03
C ILE A 33 -1.91 -5.94 -7.07
N PHE A 34 -2.07 -6.67 -5.97
CA PHE A 34 -1.57 -8.03 -5.86
C PHE A 34 -2.22 -8.97 -6.88
N LYS A 35 -3.55 -8.93 -7.02
CA LYS A 35 -4.29 -9.66 -8.05
C LYS A 35 -3.77 -9.33 -9.46
N THR A 36 -3.59 -8.06 -9.78
CA THR A 36 -3.07 -7.63 -11.09
C THR A 36 -1.64 -8.12 -11.34
N LEU A 37 -0.78 -8.13 -10.33
CA LEU A 37 0.58 -8.69 -10.46
C LEU A 37 0.57 -10.22 -10.67
N GLN A 38 -0.34 -10.93 -10.02
CA GLN A 38 -0.48 -12.38 -10.22
C GLN A 38 -0.93 -12.73 -11.63
N GLU A 39 -1.78 -11.91 -12.25
CA GLU A 39 -2.15 -12.03 -13.67
C GLU A 39 -0.94 -11.89 -14.61
N ASP A 40 0.06 -11.10 -14.21
CA ASP A 40 1.35 -10.96 -14.90
C ASP A 40 2.35 -12.08 -14.56
N GLY A 41 1.94 -13.08 -13.76
CA GLY A 41 2.78 -14.20 -13.37
C GLY A 41 3.77 -13.90 -12.25
N ILE A 42 3.64 -12.77 -11.56
CA ILE A 42 4.46 -12.44 -10.39
C ILE A 42 4.03 -13.30 -9.20
N SER A 43 4.99 -13.96 -8.55
CA SER A 43 4.67 -14.82 -7.41
C SER A 43 4.31 -14.02 -6.16
N SER A 44 3.55 -14.62 -5.25
CA SER A 44 3.24 -14.01 -3.95
C SER A 44 4.50 -13.60 -3.19
N LYS A 45 5.55 -14.42 -3.27
CA LYS A 45 6.82 -14.15 -2.62
C LYS A 45 7.51 -12.93 -3.22
N ASP A 46 7.61 -12.85 -4.55
CA ASP A 46 8.31 -11.74 -5.20
C ASP A 46 7.60 -10.40 -4.97
N ALA A 47 6.25 -10.40 -4.97
CA ALA A 47 5.47 -9.22 -4.65
C ALA A 47 5.69 -8.77 -3.19
N GLU A 48 5.59 -9.69 -2.23
CA GLU A 48 5.80 -9.39 -0.81
C GLU A 48 7.24 -8.92 -0.55
N ASP A 49 8.24 -9.63 -1.12
CA ASP A 49 9.66 -9.26 -1.01
C ASP A 49 9.92 -7.86 -1.60
N ALA A 50 9.25 -7.50 -2.70
CA ALA A 50 9.35 -6.17 -3.31
C ALA A 50 8.86 -5.07 -2.36
N VAL A 51 7.66 -5.21 -1.79
CA VAL A 51 7.09 -4.20 -0.88
C VAL A 51 7.84 -4.15 0.46
N LEU A 52 8.15 -5.31 1.04
CA LEU A 52 8.89 -5.40 2.32
C LEU A 52 10.32 -4.89 2.21
N SER A 53 10.88 -4.79 1.00
CA SER A 53 12.23 -4.22 0.80
C SER A 53 12.33 -2.72 1.10
N HIS A 54 11.21 -2.03 1.36
CA HIS A 54 11.22 -0.67 1.93
C HIS A 54 11.56 -0.64 3.44
N LEU A 55 11.38 -1.75 4.15
CA LEU A 55 11.62 -1.79 5.60
C LEU A 55 13.11 -1.63 5.93
N THR A 56 13.38 -0.90 7.01
CA THR A 56 14.72 -0.79 7.57
C THR A 56 15.18 -2.12 8.16
N SER A 57 16.51 -2.33 8.19
CA SER A 57 17.10 -3.60 8.63
C SER A 57 16.65 -3.95 10.07
N GLY A 58 16.03 -5.12 10.23
CA GLY A 58 15.55 -5.65 11.51
C GLY A 58 14.04 -5.67 11.66
N LYS A 59 13.28 -4.97 10.80
CA LYS A 59 11.82 -5.03 10.79
C LYS A 59 11.30 -6.13 9.87
N LYS A 60 10.21 -6.77 10.29
CA LYS A 60 9.55 -7.87 9.55
C LYS A 60 8.24 -7.46 8.87
N HIS A 61 7.62 -6.36 9.31
CA HIS A 61 6.34 -5.87 8.82
C HIS A 61 6.25 -4.35 8.96
N PHE A 62 5.36 -3.73 8.19
CA PHE A 62 4.89 -2.38 8.46
C PHE A 62 3.93 -2.41 9.64
N VAL A 63 3.68 -1.25 10.25
CA VAL A 63 2.70 -1.10 11.32
C VAL A 63 1.64 -0.09 10.91
N PHE A 64 0.41 -0.27 11.36
CA PHE A 64 -0.63 0.72 11.16
C PHE A 64 -0.25 2.06 11.83
N THR A 65 -0.47 3.14 11.11
CA THR A 65 -0.38 4.49 11.65
C THR A 65 -1.49 4.68 12.69
N PRO A 66 -1.20 5.19 13.91
CA PRO A 66 -2.23 5.44 14.92
C PRO A 66 -3.37 6.30 14.36
N ASN A 67 -4.63 5.85 14.52
CA ASN A 67 -5.77 6.41 13.79
C ASN A 67 -5.90 7.94 13.92
N ALA A 68 -5.75 8.51 15.12
CA ALA A 68 -5.82 9.97 15.31
C ALA A 68 -4.78 10.74 14.47
N LYS A 69 -3.56 10.18 14.37
CA LYS A 69 -2.50 10.72 13.52
C LYS A 69 -2.84 10.53 12.05
N LYS A 70 -3.30 9.33 11.66
CA LYS A 70 -3.71 9.01 10.29
C LYS A 70 -4.77 9.99 9.77
N GLN A 71 -5.86 10.18 10.52
CA GLN A 71 -6.93 11.12 10.17
C GLN A 71 -6.43 12.57 10.03
N THR A 72 -5.51 13.01 10.88
CA THR A 72 -4.90 14.34 10.76
C THR A 72 -4.12 14.47 9.44
N LEU A 73 -3.32 13.47 9.11
CA LEU A 73 -2.50 13.48 7.90
C LEU A 73 -3.35 13.38 6.63
N LEU A 74 -4.42 12.59 6.64
CA LEU A 74 -5.37 12.48 5.53
C LEU A 74 -6.15 13.77 5.26
N ASN A 75 -6.22 14.70 6.21
CA ASN A 75 -6.76 16.04 5.95
C ASN A 75 -5.72 16.99 5.35
N LEU A 76 -4.43 16.79 5.63
CA LEU A 76 -3.34 17.69 5.22
C LEU A 76 -2.74 17.33 3.87
N TYR A 77 -2.48 16.04 3.63
CA TYR A 77 -1.80 15.58 2.42
C TYR A 77 -2.60 15.83 1.14
N PRO A 78 -3.92 15.61 1.06
CA PRO A 78 -4.66 15.91 -0.15
C PRO A 78 -4.57 17.37 -0.59
N GLU A 79 -4.63 18.33 0.34
CA GLU A 79 -4.45 19.75 0.03
C GLU A 79 -3.04 20.08 -0.48
N LYS A 80 -2.03 19.50 0.16
CA LYS A 80 -0.63 19.63 -0.26
C LYS A 80 -0.43 19.05 -1.67
N ILE A 81 -0.89 17.83 -1.91
CA ILE A 81 -0.77 17.13 -3.20
C ILE A 81 -1.55 17.87 -4.29
N ARG A 82 -2.78 18.33 -4.04
CA ARG A 82 -3.54 19.17 -4.99
C ARG A 82 -2.77 20.41 -5.41
N SER A 83 -2.11 21.08 -4.45
CA SER A 83 -1.31 22.27 -4.74
C SER A 83 -0.09 21.94 -5.61
N LEU A 84 0.59 20.81 -5.35
CA LEU A 84 1.70 20.34 -6.17
C LEU A 84 1.26 19.93 -7.58
N LEU A 85 0.12 19.24 -7.72
CA LEU A 85 -0.48 18.88 -9.01
C LEU A 85 -0.82 20.11 -9.84
N LYS A 86 -1.42 21.14 -9.25
CA LYS A 86 -1.72 22.41 -9.93
C LYS A 86 -0.45 23.13 -10.40
N ALA A 87 0.65 22.99 -9.67
CA ALA A 87 1.94 23.56 -10.00
C ALA A 87 2.79 22.66 -10.92
N ASN A 88 2.28 21.51 -11.37
CA ASN A 88 3.03 20.48 -12.12
C ASN A 88 4.34 20.05 -11.44
N GLN A 89 4.34 19.96 -10.10
CA GLN A 89 5.50 19.58 -9.29
C GLN A 89 5.44 18.09 -8.91
N GLU A 90 5.34 17.21 -9.90
CA GLU A 90 5.20 15.75 -9.72
C GLU A 90 6.37 15.13 -8.95
N GLU A 91 7.60 15.60 -9.18
CA GLU A 91 8.79 15.16 -8.42
C GLU A 91 8.65 15.39 -6.91
N LYS A 92 7.98 16.48 -6.50
CA LYS A 92 7.75 16.73 -5.08
C LYS A 92 6.70 15.79 -4.52
N ILE A 93 5.70 15.39 -5.31
CA ILE A 93 4.71 14.39 -4.89
C ILE A 93 5.43 13.07 -4.63
N LYS A 94 6.31 12.63 -5.55
CA LYS A 94 7.14 11.44 -5.34
C LYS A 94 8.00 11.55 -4.08
N GLN A 95 8.60 12.71 -3.81
CA GLN A 95 9.35 12.92 -2.58
C GLN A 95 8.47 12.78 -1.32
N GLU A 96 7.21 13.21 -1.34
CA GLU A 96 6.29 13.00 -0.22
C GLU A 96 6.04 11.51 0.02
N PHE A 97 5.82 10.71 -1.03
CA PHE A 97 5.66 9.25 -0.91
C PHE A 97 6.94 8.58 -0.42
N CYS A 98 8.11 9.00 -0.92
CA CYS A 98 9.41 8.55 -0.47
C CYS A 98 9.60 8.81 1.04
N ASN A 99 9.34 10.04 1.50
CA ASN A 99 9.43 10.37 2.92
C ASN A 99 8.45 9.54 3.76
N MET A 100 7.21 9.38 3.28
CA MET A 100 6.17 8.66 4.00
C MET A 100 6.49 7.18 4.19
N ILE A 101 7.00 6.51 3.15
CA ILE A 101 7.29 5.08 3.17
C ILE A 101 8.67 4.81 3.80
N GLN A 102 9.72 5.51 3.38
CA GLN A 102 11.09 5.17 3.75
C GLN A 102 11.56 5.87 5.03
N ALA A 103 11.19 7.14 5.24
CA ALA A 103 11.62 7.89 6.42
C ALA A 103 10.64 7.74 7.60
N GLU A 104 9.35 7.59 7.31
CA GLU A 104 8.30 7.56 8.32
C GLU A 104 7.66 6.17 8.50
N GLU A 105 7.95 5.22 7.60
CA GLU A 105 7.44 3.84 7.61
C GLU A 105 5.90 3.73 7.64
N ARG A 106 5.19 4.70 7.05
CA ARG A 106 3.71 4.77 7.01
C ARG A 106 3.16 4.24 5.68
N MET A 107 3.36 2.95 5.44
CA MET A 107 2.86 2.30 4.23
C MET A 107 1.34 2.35 4.12
N ASP A 108 0.62 2.24 5.24
CA ASP A 108 -0.85 2.31 5.27
C ASP A 108 -1.38 3.66 4.77
N LEU A 109 -0.80 4.77 5.25
CA LEU A 109 -1.15 6.11 4.80
C LEU A 109 -0.77 6.34 3.33
N ALA A 110 0.38 5.82 2.91
CA ALA A 110 0.82 5.94 1.52
C ALA A 110 -0.15 5.25 0.57
N LEU A 111 -0.60 4.04 0.92
CA LEU A 111 -1.61 3.32 0.13
C LEU A 111 -2.94 4.07 0.07
N GLU A 112 -3.42 4.64 1.17
CA GLU A 112 -4.64 5.47 1.17
C GLU A 112 -4.53 6.68 0.23
N LEU A 113 -3.39 7.38 0.25
CA LEU A 113 -3.16 8.51 -0.64
C LEU A 113 -2.95 8.09 -2.10
N LEU A 114 -2.32 6.94 -2.34
CA LEU A 114 -2.14 6.37 -3.68
C LEU A 114 -3.49 6.00 -4.28
N GLU A 115 -4.38 5.37 -3.50
CA GLU A 115 -5.74 5.05 -3.92
C GLU A 115 -6.56 6.30 -4.23
N TRP A 116 -6.48 7.31 -3.37
CA TRP A 116 -7.13 8.59 -3.63
C TRP A 116 -6.61 9.27 -4.90
N LEU A 117 -5.30 9.20 -5.18
CA LEU A 117 -4.73 9.71 -6.43
C LEU A 117 -5.18 8.88 -7.64
N PHE A 118 -5.15 7.56 -7.53
CA PHE A 118 -5.50 6.63 -8.59
C PHE A 118 -6.95 6.77 -9.02
N THR A 119 -7.87 6.92 -8.06
CA THR A 119 -9.31 7.06 -8.32
C THR A 119 -9.73 8.48 -8.66
N GLY A 120 -8.98 9.50 -8.22
CA GLY A 120 -9.34 10.92 -8.39
C GLY A 120 -8.60 11.66 -9.52
N PHE A 121 -7.46 11.15 -9.98
CA PHE A 121 -6.55 11.84 -10.93
C PHE A 121 -5.99 10.87 -11.98
N GLU A 122 -6.87 10.03 -12.55
CA GLU A 122 -6.51 8.99 -13.54
C GLU A 122 -5.78 9.53 -14.78
N GLU A 123 -5.95 10.82 -15.10
CA GLU A 123 -5.25 11.47 -16.21
C GLU A 123 -3.75 11.65 -15.95
N ARG A 124 -3.31 11.58 -14.69
CA ARG A 124 -1.90 11.68 -14.26
C ARG A 124 -1.18 10.33 -14.39
N ARG A 125 -1.39 9.62 -15.50
CA ARG A 125 -0.89 8.25 -15.73
C ARG A 125 0.60 8.06 -15.49
N LYS A 126 1.44 9.02 -15.92
CA LYS A 126 2.89 8.94 -15.73
C LYS A 126 3.26 8.94 -14.25
N LEU A 127 2.75 9.90 -13.49
CA LEU A 127 2.93 9.98 -12.04
C LEU A 127 2.40 8.71 -11.35
N LEU A 128 1.20 8.25 -11.71
CA LEU A 128 0.63 7.04 -11.13
C LEU A 128 1.52 5.82 -11.37
N ASN A 129 1.99 5.58 -12.60
CA ASN A 129 2.93 4.50 -12.90
C ASN A 129 4.20 4.57 -12.05
N GLU A 130 4.78 5.76 -11.90
CA GLU A 130 5.97 5.96 -11.07
C GLU A 130 5.68 5.68 -9.58
N LEU A 131 4.51 6.08 -9.08
CA LEU A 131 4.11 5.82 -7.69
C LEU A 131 3.80 4.33 -7.43
N PHE A 132 3.17 3.62 -8.37
CA PHE A 132 2.95 2.17 -8.25
C PHE A 132 4.27 1.39 -8.36
N SER A 133 5.19 1.80 -9.24
CA SER A 133 6.53 1.22 -9.30
C SER A 133 7.27 1.44 -7.98
N PHE A 134 7.20 2.67 -7.43
CA PHE A 134 7.80 3.01 -6.14
C PHE A 134 7.19 2.23 -4.98
N PHE A 135 5.87 1.98 -4.97
CA PHE A 135 5.24 1.13 -3.96
C PHE A 135 5.87 -0.28 -3.93
N LEU A 136 6.23 -0.83 -5.10
CA LEU A 136 6.97 -2.09 -5.25
C LEU A 136 8.51 -1.92 -5.13
N ASN A 137 8.95 -0.78 -4.63
CA ASN A 137 10.37 -0.38 -4.48
C ASN A 137 11.18 -0.54 -5.78
N ASP A 138 10.53 -0.31 -6.93
CA ASP A 138 11.09 -0.49 -8.28
C ASP A 138 11.71 -1.88 -8.54
N LYS A 139 11.26 -2.91 -7.79
CA LYS A 139 11.76 -4.30 -7.94
C LYS A 139 11.04 -5.09 -9.02
N ILE A 140 9.83 -4.67 -9.37
CA ILE A 140 8.97 -5.33 -10.34
C ILE A 140 8.72 -4.38 -11.49
N LEU A 141 9.01 -4.83 -12.71
CA LEU A 141 8.69 -4.07 -13.92
C LEU A 141 7.19 -4.20 -14.22
N LEU A 142 6.48 -3.08 -14.12
CA LEU A 142 5.06 -3.00 -14.47
C LEU A 142 4.90 -3.01 -16.00
N GLN A 143 3.90 -3.77 -16.50
CA GLN A 143 3.56 -3.79 -17.91
C GLN A 143 2.92 -2.46 -18.37
N ASP A 144 3.01 -2.12 -19.66
CA ASP A 144 2.52 -0.84 -20.20
C ASP A 144 1.02 -0.58 -19.93
N ASN A 145 0.21 -1.64 -19.89
CA ASN A 145 -1.23 -1.60 -19.62
C ASN A 145 -1.59 -1.93 -18.16
N PHE A 146 -0.63 -1.88 -17.24
CA PHE A 146 -0.86 -2.20 -15.82
C PHE A 146 -1.99 -1.36 -15.21
N LEU A 147 -1.99 -0.03 -15.39
CA LEU A 147 -3.03 0.85 -14.82
C LEU A 147 -4.44 0.52 -15.34
N ASP A 148 -4.56 0.11 -16.60
CA ASP A 148 -5.86 -0.19 -17.19
C ASP A 148 -6.44 -1.48 -16.60
N ARG A 149 -5.59 -2.51 -16.43
CA ARG A 149 -5.98 -3.74 -15.73
C ARG A 149 -6.27 -3.51 -14.26
N LEU A 150 -5.43 -2.72 -13.59
CA LEU A 150 -5.60 -2.37 -12.19
C LEU A 150 -6.97 -1.70 -11.97
N LYS A 151 -7.36 -0.79 -12.87
CA LYS A 151 -8.67 -0.11 -12.82
C LYS A 151 -9.82 -1.09 -12.98
N ILE A 152 -9.75 -1.99 -13.95
CA ILE A 152 -10.78 -3.03 -14.14
C ILE A 152 -10.91 -3.88 -12.86
N ASN A 153 -9.79 -4.39 -12.35
CA ASN A 153 -9.79 -5.22 -11.14
C ASN A 153 -10.31 -4.46 -9.92
N TYR A 154 -9.99 -3.16 -9.80
CA TYR A 154 -10.46 -2.31 -8.70
C TYR A 154 -11.98 -2.12 -8.75
N GLU A 155 -12.53 -1.78 -9.92
CA GLU A 155 -13.97 -1.60 -10.12
C GLU A 155 -14.74 -2.91 -9.86
N GLU A 156 -14.19 -4.06 -10.26
CA GLU A 156 -14.77 -5.37 -9.99
C GLU A 156 -14.85 -5.68 -8.48
N GLU A 157 -13.78 -5.44 -7.72
CA GLU A 157 -13.80 -5.70 -6.27
C GLU A 157 -14.75 -4.74 -5.53
N ILE A 158 -14.78 -3.45 -5.89
CA ILE A 158 -15.77 -2.49 -5.34
C ILE A 158 -17.20 -2.97 -5.61
N LEU A 159 -17.51 -3.39 -6.84
CA LEU A 159 -18.84 -3.88 -7.20
C LEU A 159 -19.22 -5.17 -6.43
N LYS A 160 -18.25 -6.05 -6.19
CA LYS A 160 -18.45 -7.26 -5.40
C LYS A 160 -18.76 -6.91 -3.94
N ASP A 161 -18.02 -5.99 -3.35
CA ASP A 161 -18.25 -5.54 -1.97
C ASP A 161 -19.61 -4.88 -1.80
N LEU A 162 -20.02 -4.04 -2.75
CA LEU A 162 -21.34 -3.40 -2.73
C LEU A 162 -22.48 -4.43 -2.80
N LYS A 163 -22.34 -5.49 -3.61
CA LYS A 163 -23.34 -6.57 -3.69
C LYS A 163 -23.42 -7.41 -2.42
N ASN A 164 -22.34 -7.52 -1.67
CA ASN A 164 -22.30 -8.28 -0.41
C ASN A 164 -22.96 -7.52 0.77
N LEU A 165 -23.31 -6.24 0.57
CA LEU A 165 -24.03 -5.41 1.54
C LEU A 165 -25.55 -5.43 1.37
N GLU A 166 -26.05 -6.01 0.26
CA GLU A 166 -27.48 -6.19 -0.06
C GLU A 166 -27.98 -7.60 0.33
#